data_AF-T1A4F3-F1
#
_entry.id   AF-T1A4F3-F1
#
_cell.length_a   1.000
_cell.length_b   1.000
_cell.length_c   1.000
_cell.angle_alpha   90.00
_cell.angle_beta   90.00
_cell.angle_gamma   90.00
#
_symmetry.space_group_name_H-M   'P 1'
#
loop_
_entity.id
_entity.type
_entity.pdbx_description
1 polymer ?
#
loop_
_entity_poly.entity_id
_entity_poly.type
_entity_poly.pdbx_seq_one_letter_code
_entity_poly.pdbx_strand_id
1 'polypeptide(L)'
;TGNAGLGQLSISGGGTEANPYIIPGYSYLESHGTSSLSTLNSAFSAVNDYLFPEYSSILVTGTTDYVVFSGFSGPGNTPAFQYTISGKLNLLIAQALGMTPTNNLGAYFYNSSNIVFTNSTVSEAFPAAVFDGDTYYNVPYVSSLTFWNVTNSLIENSLICSQGSGLLIYNNANTDAGNHIWNNTFRNAAVISNGSFFGGSPIGLTVESNGNTVFNNLFDTVITVVSIDGPYANIYNNGNVAYHDAFNISRRPASSTMSFDGATLTGSIIGSTYQGGNFYYNYFGNGSS
;
A
#
# COMPACT_ATOMS: atom_id res chain seq x y z
N THR A 1 -6.21 -14.85 -2.36
CA THR A 1 -7.62 -15.21 -2.04
C THR A 1 -8.59 -14.49 -2.97
N GLY A 2 -9.56 -15.17 -3.59
CA GLY A 2 -10.64 -14.57 -4.41
C GLY A 2 -12.00 -14.52 -3.67
N ASN A 3 -13.10 -14.13 -4.35
CA ASN A 3 -14.42 -13.82 -3.75
C ASN A 3 -14.89 -14.81 -2.66
N ALA A 4 -14.94 -16.10 -2.97
CA ALA A 4 -15.42 -17.12 -2.04
C ALA A 4 -14.56 -17.24 -0.77
N GLY A 5 -13.25 -17.04 -0.90
CA GLY A 5 -12.35 -17.02 0.25
C GLY A 5 -12.48 -15.74 1.08
N LEU A 6 -12.74 -14.60 0.43
CA LEU A 6 -13.03 -13.35 1.14
C LEU A 6 -14.33 -13.46 1.94
N GLY A 7 -15.38 -14.06 1.37
CA GLY A 7 -16.63 -14.32 2.10
C GLY A 7 -16.46 -15.20 3.34
N GLN A 8 -15.49 -16.14 3.34
CA GLN A 8 -15.18 -16.98 4.50
C GLN A 8 -14.36 -16.26 5.58
N LEU A 9 -13.49 -15.33 5.18
CA LEU A 9 -12.68 -14.53 6.10
C LEU A 9 -13.46 -13.35 6.67
N SER A 10 -14.53 -12.95 5.98
CA SER A 10 -15.36 -11.82 6.35
C SER A 10 -16.16 -12.09 7.62
N ILE A 11 -16.27 -11.08 8.48
CA ILE A 11 -17.12 -11.16 9.68
C ILE A 11 -18.55 -10.70 9.44
N SER A 12 -18.79 -10.01 8.32
CA SER A 12 -20.12 -9.54 7.92
C SER A 12 -20.13 -9.16 6.44
N GLY A 13 -21.30 -8.88 5.85
CA GLY A 13 -21.39 -8.47 4.47
C GLY A 13 -21.64 -9.59 3.46
N GLY A 14 -21.99 -9.20 2.24
CA GLY A 14 -22.32 -10.10 1.13
C GLY A 14 -21.55 -9.81 -0.16
N GLY A 15 -20.50 -8.98 -0.11
CA GLY A 15 -19.65 -8.67 -1.26
C GLY A 15 -20.24 -7.67 -2.26
N THR A 16 -21.29 -6.94 -1.89
CA THR A 16 -21.95 -5.93 -2.74
C THR A 16 -21.64 -4.51 -2.26
N GLU A 17 -21.76 -3.48 -3.10
CA GLU A 17 -21.50 -2.08 -2.71
C GLU A 17 -22.26 -1.66 -1.44
N ALA A 18 -23.55 -1.98 -1.36
CA ALA A 18 -24.38 -1.65 -0.20
C ALA A 18 -24.13 -2.54 1.02
N ASN A 19 -23.40 -3.64 0.86
CA ASN A 19 -23.15 -4.64 1.90
C ASN A 19 -21.81 -5.34 1.64
N PRO A 20 -20.68 -4.63 1.75
CA PRO A 20 -19.36 -5.14 1.39
C PRO A 20 -18.89 -6.18 2.40
N TYR A 21 -18.03 -7.11 1.98
CA TYR A 21 -17.34 -7.97 2.93
C TYR A 21 -16.45 -7.13 3.86
N ILE A 22 -16.49 -7.40 5.16
CA ILE A 22 -15.65 -6.74 6.16
C ILE A 22 -14.59 -7.74 6.64
N ILE A 23 -13.35 -7.50 6.24
CA ILE A 23 -12.19 -8.24 6.73
C ILE A 23 -11.62 -7.48 7.94
N PRO A 24 -11.72 -8.06 9.16
CA PRO A 24 -11.31 -7.37 10.36
C PRO A 24 -9.79 -7.41 10.55
N GLY A 25 -9.24 -6.34 11.11
CA GLY A 25 -7.84 -6.30 11.50
C GLY A 25 -7.59 -6.72 12.96
N TYR A 26 -6.40 -6.34 13.44
CA TYR A 26 -5.77 -6.86 14.66
C TYR A 26 -6.65 -6.77 15.91
N SER A 27 -7.16 -5.57 16.24
CA SER A 27 -7.87 -5.36 17.52
C SER A 27 -9.15 -6.20 17.64
N TYR A 28 -9.85 -6.40 16.52
CA TYR A 28 -11.03 -7.28 16.50
C TYR A 28 -10.61 -8.74 16.67
N LEU A 29 -9.56 -9.19 15.97
CA LEU A 29 -9.09 -10.59 16.08
C LEU A 29 -8.64 -10.90 17.51
N GLU A 30 -7.89 -9.98 18.14
CA GLU A 30 -7.44 -10.12 19.53
C GLU A 30 -8.64 -10.16 20.50
N SER A 31 -9.62 -9.27 20.35
CA SER A 31 -10.81 -9.25 21.23
C SER A 31 -11.68 -10.51 21.09
N HIS A 32 -11.51 -11.28 20.01
CA HIS A 32 -12.20 -12.54 19.75
C HIS A 32 -11.28 -13.76 19.95
N GLY A 33 -10.18 -13.60 20.69
CA GLY A 33 -9.33 -14.71 21.14
C GLY A 33 -8.44 -15.31 20.04
N THR A 34 -8.31 -14.65 18.89
CA THR A 34 -7.38 -15.05 17.83
C THR A 34 -6.06 -14.32 18.02
N SER A 35 -5.03 -15.04 18.48
CA SER A 35 -3.67 -14.50 18.61
C SER A 35 -3.03 -14.32 17.24
N SER A 36 -3.16 -13.12 16.70
CA SER A 36 -2.53 -12.66 15.45
C SER A 36 -1.00 -12.70 15.49
N LEU A 37 -0.39 -12.78 16.68
CA LEU A 37 1.06 -12.81 16.89
C LEU A 37 1.67 -14.21 16.93
N SER A 38 0.88 -15.30 17.04
CA SER A 38 1.44 -16.65 17.23
C SER A 38 1.26 -17.61 16.05
N THR A 39 0.54 -17.24 15.01
CA THR A 39 0.47 -18.02 13.77
C THR A 39 -0.13 -17.14 12.69
N LEU A 40 0.65 -16.81 11.66
CA LEU A 40 0.08 -16.44 10.37
C LEU A 40 -1.01 -17.48 10.07
N ASN A 41 -2.26 -17.05 9.99
CA ASN A 41 -3.31 -17.91 9.45
C ASN A 41 -2.80 -18.42 8.10
N SER A 42 -2.91 -19.72 7.82
CA SER A 42 -2.47 -20.30 6.54
C SER A 42 -3.14 -19.66 5.31
N ALA A 43 -4.22 -18.90 5.51
CA ALA A 43 -4.86 -18.07 4.50
C ALA A 43 -3.99 -16.87 4.02
N PHE A 44 -2.95 -16.49 4.76
CA PHE A 44 -1.93 -15.54 4.30
C PHE A 44 -0.84 -16.33 3.57
N SER A 45 -0.90 -16.35 2.25
CA SER A 45 0.08 -17.04 1.40
C SER A 45 1.37 -16.24 1.29
N ALA A 46 2.52 -16.90 1.35
CA ALA A 46 3.78 -16.33 0.89
C ALA A 46 3.71 -16.02 -0.62
N VAL A 47 4.20 -14.85 -1.03
CA VAL A 47 4.41 -14.53 -2.45
C VAL A 47 5.81 -15.01 -2.80
N ASN A 48 5.90 -15.95 -3.74
CA ASN A 48 7.15 -16.48 -4.26
C ASN A 48 7.34 -15.96 -5.69
N ASP A 49 8.28 -15.03 -5.86
CA ASP A 49 8.77 -14.58 -7.17
C ASP A 49 10.23 -15.00 -7.40
N TYR A 50 10.59 -16.21 -6.96
CA TYR A 50 11.91 -16.86 -7.17
C TYR A 50 13.14 -16.16 -6.59
N LEU A 51 13.00 -14.98 -5.96
CA LEU A 51 14.07 -14.32 -5.22
C LEU A 51 13.98 -14.72 -3.75
N PHE A 52 14.96 -15.51 -3.28
CA PHE A 52 15.10 -15.81 -1.86
C PHE A 52 15.56 -14.55 -1.12
N PRO A 53 14.96 -14.21 0.03
CA PRO A 53 13.93 -14.94 0.79
C PRO A 53 12.50 -14.79 0.25
N GLU A 54 11.67 -15.82 0.44
CA GLU A 54 10.21 -15.75 0.22
C GLU A 54 9.59 -14.66 1.11
N TYR A 55 8.86 -13.70 0.52
CA TYR A 55 8.19 -12.64 1.27
C TYR A 55 6.79 -13.09 1.67
N SER A 56 6.49 -12.94 2.96
CA SER A 56 5.15 -13.17 3.46
C SER A 56 4.40 -11.84 3.38
N SER A 57 3.36 -11.80 2.57
CA SER A 57 2.49 -10.62 2.44
C SER A 57 1.03 -11.08 2.44
N ILE A 58 0.12 -10.16 2.74
CA ILE A 58 -1.32 -10.44 2.64
C ILE A 58 -1.70 -10.40 1.16
N LEU A 59 -1.90 -11.57 0.53
CA LEU A 59 -2.25 -11.66 -0.89
C LEU A 59 -3.76 -11.82 -1.13
N VAL A 60 -4.35 -10.83 -1.78
CA VAL A 60 -5.73 -10.88 -2.30
C VAL A 60 -5.66 -10.80 -3.82
N THR A 61 -6.36 -11.69 -4.51
CA THR A 61 -6.27 -11.78 -5.96
C THR A 61 -7.59 -12.17 -6.59
N GLY A 62 -7.91 -11.56 -7.74
CA GLY A 62 -9.06 -11.95 -8.54
C GLY A 62 -10.40 -11.61 -7.89
N THR A 63 -10.47 -10.59 -7.03
CA THR A 63 -11.75 -10.19 -6.42
C THR A 63 -12.43 -9.08 -7.21
N THR A 64 -13.72 -9.24 -7.46
CA THR A 64 -14.60 -8.18 -7.98
C THR A 64 -15.68 -7.78 -6.97
N ASP A 65 -15.78 -8.51 -5.87
CA ASP A 65 -16.70 -8.18 -4.78
C ASP A 65 -16.20 -6.95 -4.03
N TYR A 66 -17.13 -6.21 -3.44
CA TYR A 66 -16.83 -5.06 -2.59
C TYR A 66 -16.31 -5.53 -1.25
N VAL A 67 -15.08 -5.15 -0.90
CA VAL A 67 -14.41 -5.65 0.31
C VAL A 67 -13.71 -4.51 1.04
N VAL A 68 -13.92 -4.43 2.35
CA VAL A 68 -13.28 -3.49 3.26
C VAL A 68 -12.29 -4.24 4.16
N PHE A 69 -11.01 -3.92 4.02
CA PHE A 69 -9.93 -4.29 4.93
C PHE A 69 -9.75 -3.14 5.92
N SER A 70 -10.15 -3.35 7.17
CA SER A 70 -10.15 -2.29 8.18
C SER A 70 -9.45 -2.69 9.46
N GLY A 71 -8.63 -1.78 10.01
CA GLY A 71 -8.05 -1.94 11.34
C GLY A 71 -6.80 -2.81 11.38
N PHE A 72 -6.03 -2.88 10.29
CA PHE A 72 -4.79 -3.68 10.23
C PHE A 72 -3.64 -2.91 10.91
N SER A 73 -3.90 -2.43 12.13
CA SER A 73 -2.96 -1.68 12.97
C SER A 73 -2.90 -2.34 14.36
N GLY A 74 -1.69 -2.56 14.86
CA GLY A 74 -1.43 -2.93 16.23
C GLY A 74 -1.51 -1.72 17.19
N PRO A 75 -1.28 -1.95 18.49
CA PRO A 75 -1.27 -0.90 19.50
C PRO A 75 -0.34 0.25 19.12
N GLY A 76 -0.81 1.49 19.27
CA GLY A 76 -0.03 2.69 18.98
C GLY A 76 0.24 2.94 17.49
N ASN A 77 -0.65 2.49 16.60
CA ASN A 77 -0.50 2.59 15.14
C ASN A 77 0.75 1.88 14.61
N THR A 78 1.11 0.75 15.22
CA THR A 78 2.21 -0.10 14.75
C THR A 78 1.72 -1.10 13.70
N PRO A 79 2.58 -1.62 12.80
CA PRO A 79 2.18 -2.72 11.91
C PRO A 79 1.69 -3.93 12.70
N ALA A 80 0.52 -4.46 12.32
CA ALA A 80 -0.19 -5.48 13.08
C ALA A 80 0.42 -6.89 12.98
N PHE A 81 0.95 -7.24 11.81
CA PHE A 81 1.34 -8.62 11.49
C PHE A 81 2.85 -8.72 11.36
N GLN A 82 3.52 -9.03 12.47
CA GLN A 82 4.95 -9.29 12.49
C GLN A 82 5.22 -10.79 12.29
N TYR A 83 6.27 -11.11 11.54
CA TYR A 83 6.81 -12.46 11.46
C TYR A 83 8.29 -12.48 11.85
N THR A 84 8.73 -13.64 12.33
CA THR A 84 10.14 -13.90 12.66
C THR A 84 10.72 -14.85 11.63
N ILE A 85 11.86 -14.48 11.05
CA ILE A 85 12.64 -15.38 10.19
C ILE A 85 13.23 -16.47 11.09
N SER A 86 12.83 -17.72 10.84
CA SER A 86 13.26 -18.87 11.64
C SER A 86 14.25 -19.75 10.90
N GLY A 87 15.11 -20.45 11.65
CA GLY A 87 16.17 -21.30 11.12
C GLY A 87 17.51 -20.57 10.96
N LYS A 88 18.60 -21.22 11.38
CA LYS A 88 19.95 -20.63 11.42
C LYS A 88 20.45 -20.18 10.05
N LEU A 89 20.20 -20.97 9.00
CA LEU A 89 20.60 -20.64 7.64
C LEU A 89 19.82 -19.44 7.09
N ASN A 90 18.50 -19.41 7.29
CA ASN A 90 17.65 -18.31 6.84
C ASN A 90 18.00 -17.00 7.53
N LEU A 91 18.28 -17.04 8.84
CA LEU A 91 18.77 -15.88 9.57
C LEU A 91 20.12 -15.38 9.05
N LEU A 92 21.06 -16.29 8.76
CA LEU A 92 22.37 -15.93 8.21
C LEU A 92 22.23 -15.27 6.83
N ILE A 93 21.35 -15.81 5.97
CA ILE A 93 21.09 -15.23 4.65
C ILE A 93 20.39 -13.88 4.77
N ALA A 94 19.35 -13.77 5.61
CA ALA A 94 18.65 -12.51 5.86
C ALA A 94 19.61 -11.41 6.34
N GLN A 95 20.50 -11.75 7.28
CA GLN A 95 21.55 -10.82 7.75
C GLN A 95 22.54 -10.45 6.64
N ALA A 96 22.97 -11.41 5.82
CA ALA A 96 23.85 -11.14 4.68
C ALA A 96 23.20 -10.22 3.63
N LEU A 97 21.86 -10.23 3.54
CA LEU A 97 21.06 -9.37 2.69
C LEU A 97 20.60 -8.08 3.37
N GLY A 98 21.10 -7.78 4.58
CA GLY A 98 20.80 -6.55 5.31
C GLY A 98 19.41 -6.48 5.95
N MET A 99 18.74 -7.62 6.15
CA MET A 99 17.44 -7.71 6.81
C MET A 99 17.58 -8.00 8.32
N THR A 100 16.60 -7.51 9.08
CA THR A 100 16.44 -7.84 10.51
C THR A 100 15.81 -9.23 10.68
N PRO A 101 16.04 -9.90 11.84
CA PRO A 101 15.41 -11.20 12.14
C PRO A 101 13.87 -11.18 12.18
N THR A 102 13.29 -9.99 12.35
CA THR A 102 11.85 -9.77 12.33
C THR A 102 11.50 -8.81 11.20
N ASN A 103 10.32 -8.97 10.64
CA ASN A 103 9.75 -8.09 9.62
C ASN A 103 8.22 -8.09 9.76
N ASN A 104 7.54 -7.16 9.10
CA ASN A 104 6.09 -7.09 9.09
C ASN A 104 5.55 -7.50 7.71
N LEU A 105 4.34 -8.03 7.67
CA LEU A 105 3.66 -8.36 6.41
C LEU A 105 3.24 -7.07 5.72
N GLY A 106 3.60 -6.94 4.45
CA GLY A 106 2.92 -6.01 3.56
C GLY A 106 1.55 -6.54 3.12
N ALA A 107 0.90 -5.81 2.23
CA ALA A 107 -0.33 -6.24 1.58
C ALA A 107 -0.23 -6.09 0.07
N TYR A 108 -0.70 -7.10 -0.65
CA TYR A 108 -0.60 -7.20 -2.09
C TYR A 108 -1.96 -7.57 -2.67
N PHE A 109 -2.53 -6.63 -3.42
CA PHE A 109 -3.81 -6.77 -4.10
C PHE A 109 -3.53 -6.87 -5.59
N TYR A 110 -3.95 -7.99 -6.20
CA TYR A 110 -3.67 -8.30 -7.59
C TYR A 110 -4.92 -8.56 -8.41
N ASN A 111 -5.02 -7.99 -9.60
CA ASN A 111 -6.09 -8.28 -10.56
C ASN A 111 -7.48 -8.25 -9.89
N SER A 112 -7.77 -7.15 -9.21
CA SER A 112 -8.93 -7.02 -8.32
C SER A 112 -9.63 -5.67 -8.48
N SER A 113 -10.79 -5.50 -7.86
CA SER A 113 -11.51 -4.23 -7.84
C SER A 113 -12.34 -4.09 -6.57
N ASN A 114 -12.85 -2.87 -6.31
CA ASN A 114 -13.78 -2.58 -5.21
C ASN A 114 -13.20 -2.87 -3.82
N ILE A 115 -11.90 -2.60 -3.65
CA ILE A 115 -11.19 -2.79 -2.38
C ILE A 115 -11.13 -1.46 -1.63
N VAL A 116 -11.55 -1.46 -0.36
CA VAL A 116 -11.30 -0.37 0.58
C VAL A 116 -10.26 -0.85 1.59
N PHE A 117 -9.08 -0.23 1.61
CA PHE A 117 -8.06 -0.43 2.64
C PHE A 117 -8.05 0.78 3.57
N THR A 118 -8.51 0.61 4.81
CA THR A 118 -8.78 1.74 5.72
C THR A 118 -8.29 1.50 7.14
N ASN A 119 -8.00 2.58 7.87
CA ASN A 119 -7.65 2.55 9.30
C ASN A 119 -6.53 1.55 9.63
N SER A 120 -5.49 1.49 8.79
CA SER A 120 -4.50 0.42 8.83
C SER A 120 -3.07 0.96 8.86
N THR A 121 -2.13 0.16 9.39
CA THR A 121 -0.71 0.49 9.40
C THR A 121 0.03 -0.62 8.68
N VAL A 122 0.73 -0.27 7.61
CA VAL A 122 1.48 -1.24 6.81
C VAL A 122 2.94 -0.83 6.68
N SER A 123 3.82 -1.83 6.78
CA SER A 123 5.25 -1.71 6.55
C SER A 123 5.78 -3.07 6.17
N GLU A 124 6.73 -3.14 5.25
CA GLU A 124 7.43 -4.36 4.90
C GLU A 124 8.87 -4.00 4.52
N ALA A 125 9.82 -4.74 5.07
CA ALA A 125 11.22 -4.68 4.69
C ALA A 125 11.48 -5.59 3.49
N PHE A 126 12.27 -5.09 2.54
CA PHE A 126 12.79 -5.89 1.43
C PHE A 126 14.32 -5.87 1.45
N PRO A 127 15.01 -6.97 1.13
CA PRO A 127 16.46 -7.01 1.05
C PRO A 127 16.97 -6.21 -0.14
N ALA A 128 18.25 -5.80 -0.09
CA ALA A 128 18.90 -5.09 -1.20
C ALA A 128 18.69 -5.77 -2.57
N ALA A 129 18.74 -7.10 -2.58
CA ALA A 129 18.75 -7.90 -3.80
C ALA A 129 17.46 -7.82 -4.63
N VAL A 130 16.31 -7.46 -4.03
CA VAL A 130 15.07 -7.29 -4.82
C VAL A 130 15.06 -6.02 -5.66
N PHE A 131 15.98 -5.10 -5.37
CA PHE A 131 16.18 -3.87 -6.13
C PHE A 131 17.43 -3.98 -7.02
N ASP A 132 18.02 -5.16 -7.18
CA ASP A 132 19.17 -5.33 -8.06
C ASP A 132 18.75 -5.24 -9.53
N GLY A 133 19.47 -4.43 -10.31
CA GLY A 133 19.12 -4.11 -11.70
C GLY A 133 18.04 -3.04 -11.85
N ASP A 134 17.46 -2.58 -10.75
CA ASP A 134 16.54 -1.45 -10.77
C ASP A 134 17.25 -0.12 -11.00
N THR A 135 16.59 0.78 -11.72
CA THR A 135 17.09 2.08 -12.15
C THR A 135 16.03 3.15 -11.92
N TYR A 136 16.40 4.42 -12.02
CA TYR A 136 15.43 5.52 -11.99
C TYR A 136 14.34 5.41 -13.10
N TYR A 137 14.57 4.59 -14.14
CA TYR A 137 13.70 4.47 -15.31
C TYR A 137 12.82 3.21 -15.32
N ASN A 138 12.90 2.35 -14.30
CA ASN A 138 12.04 1.17 -14.22
C ASN A 138 11.20 1.18 -12.95
N VAL A 139 10.08 0.48 -12.97
CA VAL A 139 9.14 0.46 -11.85
C VAL A 139 9.63 -0.51 -10.77
N PRO A 140 9.72 -0.10 -9.49
CA PRO A 140 9.98 -1.06 -8.42
C PRO A 140 8.86 -2.09 -8.36
N TYR A 141 9.19 -3.38 -8.35
CA TYR A 141 8.19 -4.45 -8.34
C TYR A 141 7.60 -4.74 -6.95
N VAL A 142 8.13 -4.10 -5.91
CA VAL A 142 7.76 -4.35 -4.51
C VAL A 142 7.45 -3.06 -3.76
N SER A 143 6.49 -3.12 -2.85
CA SER A 143 6.16 -2.05 -1.90
C SER A 143 5.40 -2.62 -0.71
N SER A 144 5.37 -1.89 0.42
CA SER A 144 4.65 -2.34 1.62
C SER A 144 3.14 -2.53 1.38
N LEU A 145 2.54 -1.73 0.49
CA LEU A 145 1.17 -1.89 0.02
C LEU A 145 1.15 -1.82 -1.50
N THR A 146 0.80 -2.92 -2.16
CA THR A 146 0.79 -2.99 -3.62
C THR A 146 -0.61 -3.20 -4.14
N PHE A 147 -1.02 -2.35 -5.09
CA PHE A 147 -2.24 -2.45 -5.89
C PHE A 147 -1.81 -2.67 -7.35
N TRP A 148 -1.68 -3.93 -7.77
CA TRP A 148 -1.27 -4.29 -9.13
C TRP A 148 -2.48 -4.83 -9.90
N ASN A 149 -2.84 -4.20 -11.02
CA ASN A 149 -4.06 -4.52 -11.76
C ASN A 149 -5.31 -4.34 -10.88
N VAL A 150 -5.32 -3.29 -10.06
CA VAL A 150 -6.43 -2.96 -9.17
C VAL A 150 -7.15 -1.72 -9.67
N THR A 151 -8.47 -1.80 -9.73
CA THR A 151 -9.35 -0.74 -10.22
C THR A 151 -10.47 -0.42 -9.23
N ASN A 152 -11.09 0.76 -9.35
CA ASN A 152 -12.20 1.24 -8.52
C ASN A 152 -12.01 0.88 -7.04
N SER A 153 -10.91 1.33 -6.45
CA SER A 153 -10.57 0.99 -5.06
C SER A 153 -10.13 2.22 -4.28
N LEU A 154 -10.19 2.14 -2.94
CA LEU A 154 -9.89 3.23 -2.02
C LEU A 154 -8.82 2.80 -1.01
N ILE A 155 -7.83 3.65 -0.81
CA ILE A 155 -6.87 3.55 0.28
C ILE A 155 -7.06 4.81 1.12
N GLU A 156 -7.49 4.65 2.37
CA GLU A 156 -7.77 5.79 3.23
C GLU A 156 -7.37 5.64 4.69
N ASN A 157 -7.19 6.79 5.36
CA ASN A 157 -6.94 6.89 6.79
C ASN A 157 -5.90 5.90 7.34
N SER A 158 -4.86 5.63 6.54
CA SER A 158 -3.86 4.62 6.83
C SER A 158 -2.46 5.24 6.99
N LEU A 159 -1.63 4.58 7.78
CA LEU A 159 -0.21 4.88 7.93
C LEU A 159 0.61 3.91 7.07
N ILE A 160 1.30 4.43 6.08
CA ILE A 160 2.10 3.65 5.13
C ILE A 160 3.58 3.98 5.38
N CYS A 161 4.32 2.99 5.89
CA CYS A 161 5.71 3.15 6.30
C CYS A 161 6.66 2.55 5.25
N SER A 162 7.41 3.40 4.56
CA SER A 162 8.28 3.03 3.44
C SER A 162 9.67 2.58 3.91
N GLN A 163 10.04 1.33 3.59
CA GLN A 163 11.40 0.80 3.72
C GLN A 163 12.16 0.73 2.38
N GLY A 164 11.53 1.22 1.31
CA GLY A 164 12.05 1.31 -0.05
C GLY A 164 10.98 1.93 -0.93
N SER A 165 9.82 1.27 -1.02
CA SER A 165 8.57 1.81 -1.57
C SER A 165 7.41 1.56 -0.59
N GLY A 166 6.62 2.60 -0.31
CA GLY A 166 5.50 2.55 0.62
C GLY A 166 4.24 1.97 -0.02
N LEU A 167 3.70 2.68 -1.00
CA LEU A 167 2.55 2.26 -1.81
C LEU A 167 2.93 2.24 -3.28
N LEU A 168 2.68 1.10 -3.95
CA LEU A 168 2.75 0.97 -5.39
C LEU A 168 1.34 0.78 -5.97
N ILE A 169 0.96 1.63 -6.91
CA ILE A 169 -0.23 1.43 -7.75
C ILE A 169 0.24 1.22 -9.17
N TYR A 170 -0.05 0.05 -9.72
CA TYR A 170 0.41 -0.34 -11.04
C TYR A 170 -0.72 -0.96 -11.85
N ASN A 171 -0.94 -0.49 -13.08
CA ASN A 171 -1.91 -1.07 -14.01
C ASN A 171 -1.34 -1.05 -15.43
N ASN A 172 -1.95 -1.80 -16.35
CA ASN A 172 -1.67 -1.60 -17.77
C ASN A 172 -1.93 -0.14 -18.15
N ALA A 173 -1.06 0.45 -18.98
CA ALA A 173 -1.17 1.84 -19.40
C ALA A 173 -2.47 2.19 -20.16
N ASN A 174 -3.21 1.21 -20.65
CA ASN A 174 -4.53 1.44 -21.25
C ASN A 174 -5.71 1.29 -20.27
N THR A 175 -5.43 0.98 -19.01
CA THR A 175 -6.44 0.83 -17.96
C THR A 175 -6.63 2.14 -17.22
N ASP A 176 -7.85 2.64 -17.20
CA ASP A 176 -8.30 3.66 -16.25
C ASP A 176 -8.60 2.96 -14.92
N ALA A 177 -7.74 3.18 -13.94
CA ALA A 177 -7.77 2.48 -12.68
C ALA A 177 -8.80 3.08 -11.71
N GLY A 178 -9.03 4.39 -11.74
CA GLY A 178 -10.03 5.04 -10.90
C GLY A 178 -9.82 4.88 -9.39
N ASN A 179 -8.61 4.58 -8.92
CA ASN A 179 -8.38 4.39 -7.48
C ASN A 179 -8.28 5.73 -6.75
N HIS A 180 -8.72 5.75 -5.49
CA HIS A 180 -8.65 6.92 -4.62
C HIS A 180 -7.64 6.68 -3.49
N ILE A 181 -6.73 7.63 -3.29
CA ILE A 181 -5.74 7.63 -2.22
C ILE A 181 -6.01 8.88 -1.39
N TRP A 182 -6.64 8.68 -0.22
CA TRP A 182 -7.25 9.77 0.53
C TRP A 182 -6.92 9.75 2.03
N ASN A 183 -6.47 10.86 2.60
CA ASN A 183 -6.26 10.98 4.06
C ASN A 183 -5.25 9.97 4.65
N ASN A 184 -4.26 9.55 3.87
CA ASN A 184 -3.18 8.69 4.37
C ASN A 184 -1.98 9.51 4.85
N THR A 185 -1.19 8.91 5.73
CA THR A 185 0.13 9.42 6.10
C THR A 185 1.20 8.47 5.57
N PHE A 186 2.09 8.96 4.74
CA PHE A 186 3.28 8.26 4.27
C PHE A 186 4.48 8.71 5.10
N ARG A 187 5.25 7.76 5.64
CA ARG A 187 6.45 8.06 6.43
C ARG A 187 7.60 7.14 6.07
N ASN A 188 8.82 7.63 6.27
CA ASN A 188 9.97 6.75 6.29
C ASN A 188 9.80 5.75 7.44
N ALA A 189 10.09 4.48 7.19
CA ALA A 189 10.22 3.51 8.26
C ALA A 189 11.43 3.83 9.15
N ALA A 190 11.40 3.38 10.40
CA ALA A 190 12.49 3.59 11.36
C ALA A 190 13.81 2.91 10.95
N VAL A 191 13.71 1.83 10.16
CA VAL A 191 14.85 1.10 9.61
C VAL A 191 14.62 0.97 8.12
N ILE A 192 15.61 1.38 7.33
CA ILE A 192 15.62 1.24 5.87
C ILE A 192 16.71 0.24 5.54
N SER A 193 16.38 -0.80 4.77
CA SER A 193 17.36 -1.79 4.36
C SER A 193 18.46 -1.14 3.50
N ASN A 194 19.68 -1.64 3.68
CA ASN A 194 20.77 -1.29 2.78
C ASN A 194 20.39 -1.77 1.37
N GLY A 195 20.53 -0.92 0.36
CA GLY A 195 20.15 -1.26 -1.02
C GLY A 195 18.66 -1.11 -1.37
N SER A 196 17.89 -0.30 -0.64
CA SER A 196 16.56 0.15 -1.11
C SER A 196 16.63 0.75 -2.53
N PHE A 197 15.51 0.72 -3.27
CA PHE A 197 15.43 1.17 -4.68
C PHE A 197 16.12 2.51 -4.97
N PHE A 198 15.84 3.54 -4.16
CA PHE A 198 16.54 4.84 -4.20
C PHE A 198 17.56 5.01 -3.07
N GLY A 199 18.11 3.89 -2.60
CA GLY A 199 19.08 3.69 -1.51
C GLY A 199 18.93 4.63 -0.33
N GLY A 200 18.37 4.26 0.81
CA GLY A 200 18.24 5.17 1.97
C GLY A 200 17.25 6.33 1.79
N SER A 201 16.77 6.60 0.57
CA SER A 201 15.75 7.60 0.25
C SER A 201 14.43 6.92 -0.16
N PRO A 202 13.64 6.37 0.77
CA PRO A 202 12.46 5.59 0.42
C PRO A 202 11.35 6.47 -0.16
N ILE A 203 10.52 5.86 -1.01
CA ILE A 203 9.39 6.48 -1.71
C ILE A 203 8.13 6.32 -0.88
N GLY A 204 7.32 7.38 -0.76
CA GLY A 204 5.98 7.30 -0.19
C GLY A 204 5.01 6.57 -1.12
N LEU A 205 4.80 7.13 -2.31
CA LEU A 205 3.87 6.62 -3.31
C LEU A 205 4.52 6.53 -4.70
N THR A 206 4.36 5.38 -5.34
CA THR A 206 4.68 5.15 -6.75
C THR A 206 3.39 4.90 -7.52
N VAL A 207 3.09 5.70 -8.54
CA VAL A 207 1.87 5.57 -9.36
C VAL A 207 2.23 5.38 -10.83
N GLU A 208 1.92 4.18 -11.32
CA GLU A 208 2.20 3.70 -12.67
C GLU A 208 0.89 3.16 -13.27
N SER A 209 -0.10 4.04 -13.30
CA SER A 209 -1.47 3.72 -13.75
C SER A 209 -2.19 5.01 -14.10
N ASN A 210 -3.36 4.92 -14.75
CA ASN A 210 -4.12 6.11 -15.11
C ASN A 210 -5.37 6.29 -14.24
N GLY A 211 -5.82 7.53 -14.14
CA GLY A 211 -7.13 7.91 -13.61
C GLY A 211 -7.27 7.83 -12.10
N ASN A 212 -6.17 7.73 -11.36
CA ASN A 212 -6.22 7.75 -9.91
C ASN A 212 -6.42 9.17 -9.39
N THR A 213 -7.04 9.28 -8.21
CA THR A 213 -7.16 10.53 -7.45
C THR A 213 -6.33 10.44 -6.18
N VAL A 214 -5.27 11.23 -6.09
CA VAL A 214 -4.41 11.33 -4.90
C VAL A 214 -4.66 12.66 -4.22
N PHE A 215 -5.30 12.64 -3.05
CA PHE A 215 -5.71 13.87 -2.38
C PHE A 215 -5.75 13.79 -0.86
N ASN A 216 -5.49 14.93 -0.20
CA ASN A 216 -5.55 15.06 1.25
C ASN A 216 -4.62 14.06 1.96
N ASN A 217 -3.45 13.74 1.42
CA ASN A 217 -2.47 12.88 2.09
C ASN A 217 -1.32 13.71 2.69
N LEU A 218 -0.63 13.16 3.69
CA LEU A 218 0.61 13.69 4.23
C LEU A 218 1.78 12.83 3.77
N PHE A 219 2.69 13.40 2.98
CA PHE A 219 3.93 12.78 2.52
C PHE A 219 5.12 13.27 3.35
N ASP A 220 5.50 12.47 4.33
CA ASP A 220 6.66 12.64 5.22
C ASP A 220 7.72 11.56 4.93
N THR A 221 8.01 11.37 3.64
CA THR A 221 9.00 10.43 3.10
C THR A 221 10.00 11.15 2.24
N VAL A 222 11.27 10.70 2.21
CA VAL A 222 12.36 11.40 1.49
C VAL A 222 11.99 11.70 0.04
N ILE A 223 11.53 10.67 -0.67
CA ILE A 223 10.90 10.80 -1.97
C ILE A 223 9.40 10.67 -1.73
N THR A 224 8.64 11.70 -2.07
CA THR A 224 7.23 11.77 -1.69
C THR A 224 6.34 10.98 -2.63
N VAL A 225 6.38 11.33 -3.91
CA VAL A 225 5.61 10.69 -4.98
C VAL A 225 6.52 10.53 -6.20
N VAL A 226 6.40 9.40 -6.88
CA VAL A 226 7.00 9.14 -8.18
C VAL A 226 5.93 8.60 -9.12
N SER A 227 5.98 9.03 -10.38
CA SER A 227 5.32 8.38 -11.50
C SER A 227 6.38 8.25 -12.59
N ILE A 228 6.69 7.02 -12.99
CA ILE A 228 7.76 6.69 -13.93
C ILE A 228 7.12 6.61 -15.31
N ASP A 229 7.32 7.66 -16.10
CA ASP A 229 6.93 7.71 -17.50
C ASP A 229 8.15 7.53 -18.42
N GLY A 230 7.87 7.25 -19.69
CA GLY A 230 8.90 7.13 -20.72
C GLY A 230 9.18 5.70 -21.20
N PRO A 231 10.23 5.53 -22.03
CA PRO A 231 10.63 4.23 -22.55
C PRO A 231 10.98 3.25 -21.43
N TYR A 232 10.59 1.98 -21.58
CA TYR A 232 10.84 0.90 -20.62
C TYR A 232 10.08 0.99 -19.29
N ALA A 233 9.26 2.03 -19.08
CA ALA A 233 8.48 2.19 -17.86
C ALA A 233 7.25 1.26 -17.78
N ASN A 234 6.84 0.66 -18.90
CA ASN A 234 5.78 -0.35 -18.91
C ASN A 234 6.34 -1.74 -18.60
N ILE A 235 6.05 -2.30 -17.43
CA ILE A 235 6.62 -3.61 -17.05
C ILE A 235 6.05 -4.79 -17.85
N TYR A 236 4.92 -4.61 -18.56
CA TYR A 236 4.32 -5.68 -19.36
C TYR A 236 5.04 -5.89 -20.70
N ASN A 237 5.59 -4.83 -21.28
CA ASN A 237 6.13 -4.87 -22.64
C ASN A 237 7.40 -4.03 -22.84
N ASN A 238 7.93 -3.41 -21.79
CA ASN A 238 9.06 -2.49 -21.81
C ASN A 238 8.88 -1.33 -22.82
N GLY A 239 7.62 -0.98 -23.11
CA GLY A 239 7.23 0.08 -24.01
C GLY A 239 7.27 1.47 -23.36
N ASN A 240 7.02 2.48 -24.18
CA ASN A 240 6.87 3.87 -23.73
C ASN A 240 5.47 4.11 -23.17
N VAL A 241 5.36 4.77 -22.02
CA VAL A 241 4.10 5.10 -21.36
C VAL A 241 4.11 6.50 -20.79
N ALA A 242 2.93 7.10 -20.70
CA ALA A 242 2.69 8.32 -19.93
C ALA A 242 1.41 8.11 -19.14
N TYR A 243 1.47 8.34 -17.85
CA TYR A 243 0.36 8.14 -16.93
C TYR A 243 -0.31 9.47 -16.56
N HIS A 244 -1.62 9.45 -16.37
CA HIS A 244 -2.44 10.63 -16.11
C HIS A 244 -3.27 10.44 -14.84
N ASP A 245 -2.86 11.10 -13.77
CA ASP A 245 -3.52 11.07 -12.46
C ASP A 245 -3.86 12.46 -11.96
N ALA A 246 -4.87 12.55 -11.10
CA ALA A 246 -5.28 13.78 -10.45
C ALA A 246 -4.58 13.91 -9.08
N PHE A 247 -3.64 14.85 -9.00
CA PHE A 247 -3.05 15.30 -7.73
C PHE A 247 -3.66 16.64 -7.31
N ASN A 248 -3.96 16.80 -6.02
CA ASN A 248 -4.37 18.09 -5.43
C ASN A 248 -5.63 18.72 -6.08
N ILE A 249 -6.83 18.24 -5.73
CA ILE A 249 -8.08 18.93 -6.13
C ILE A 249 -8.20 20.30 -5.44
N SER A 250 -8.95 21.21 -6.07
CA SER A 250 -9.23 22.57 -5.60
C SER A 250 -9.55 22.65 -4.10
N ARG A 251 -9.08 23.70 -3.41
CA ARG A 251 -9.36 23.98 -1.99
C ARG A 251 -10.86 23.88 -1.69
N ARG A 252 -11.23 22.97 -0.79
CA ARG A 252 -12.61 22.81 -0.28
C ARG A 252 -12.64 22.95 1.24
N PRO A 253 -13.76 23.35 1.87
CA PRO A 253 -13.90 23.28 3.33
C PRO A 253 -13.65 21.86 3.86
N ALA A 254 -13.05 21.72 5.04
CA ALA A 254 -12.80 20.41 5.67
C ALA A 254 -14.08 19.61 5.93
N SER A 255 -15.23 20.30 6.07
CA SER A 255 -16.56 19.69 6.20
C SER A 255 -17.17 19.20 4.88
N SER A 256 -16.50 19.42 3.74
CA SER A 256 -17.01 18.93 2.45
C SER A 256 -16.92 17.42 2.43
N THR A 257 -17.92 16.77 1.85
CA THR A 257 -17.97 15.32 1.73
C THR A 257 -17.89 14.91 0.27
N MET A 258 -17.22 13.79 0.03
CA MET A 258 -17.29 13.01 -1.21
C MET A 258 -17.62 11.58 -0.80
N SER A 259 -18.40 10.87 -1.61
CA SER A 259 -18.69 9.45 -1.35
C SER A 259 -17.96 8.59 -2.36
N PHE A 260 -17.35 7.51 -1.90
CA PHE A 260 -16.71 6.48 -2.73
C PHE A 260 -17.06 5.10 -2.16
N ASP A 261 -17.73 4.24 -2.93
CA ASP A 261 -18.12 2.89 -2.52
C ASP A 261 -18.67 2.80 -1.08
N GLY A 262 -19.58 3.71 -0.72
CA GLY A 262 -20.19 3.81 0.61
C GLY A 262 -19.33 4.48 1.70
N ALA A 263 -18.05 4.74 1.46
CA ALA A 263 -17.19 5.53 2.35
C ALA A 263 -17.44 7.02 2.18
N THR A 264 -17.52 7.76 3.29
CA THR A 264 -17.64 9.23 3.28
C THR A 264 -16.27 9.86 3.50
N LEU A 265 -15.70 10.40 2.44
CA LEU A 265 -14.40 11.07 2.43
C LEU A 265 -14.57 12.52 2.88
N THR A 266 -13.94 12.89 3.99
CA THR A 266 -13.99 14.25 4.55
C THR A 266 -12.77 14.54 5.42
N GLY A 267 -12.69 15.74 5.99
CA GLY A 267 -11.65 16.13 6.94
C GLY A 267 -10.45 16.83 6.32
N SER A 268 -9.41 17.01 7.14
CA SER A 268 -8.15 17.67 6.77
C SER A 268 -7.01 16.89 7.40
N ILE A 269 -6.07 16.40 6.59
CA ILE A 269 -4.96 15.57 7.08
C ILE A 269 -4.02 16.30 8.04
N ILE A 270 -3.97 17.64 7.97
CA ILE A 270 -3.22 18.49 8.90
C ILE A 270 -4.09 19.16 9.98
N GLY A 271 -5.37 18.77 10.10
CA GLY A 271 -6.29 19.35 11.08
C GLY A 271 -6.67 20.81 10.83
N SER A 272 -6.61 21.28 9.58
CA SER A 272 -7.04 22.63 9.21
C SER A 272 -8.54 22.71 8.91
N THR A 273 -9.05 23.93 8.68
CA THR A 273 -10.46 24.16 8.29
C THR A 273 -10.74 23.87 6.81
N TYR A 274 -9.74 23.44 6.04
CA TYR A 274 -9.86 23.13 4.62
C TYR A 274 -9.27 21.76 4.27
N GLN A 275 -9.84 21.13 3.25
CA GLN A 275 -9.20 20.06 2.48
C GLN A 275 -8.10 20.70 1.62
N GLY A 276 -6.86 20.61 2.09
CA GLY A 276 -5.73 21.40 1.60
C GLY A 276 -4.92 20.78 0.46
N GLY A 277 -5.38 19.67 -0.13
CA GLY A 277 -4.53 18.89 -1.03
C GLY A 277 -3.59 17.96 -0.28
N ASN A 278 -2.64 17.40 -1.02
CA ASN A 278 -1.54 16.64 -0.45
C ASN A 278 -0.51 17.61 0.16
N PHE A 279 0.03 17.22 1.30
CA PHE A 279 1.07 17.95 2.02
C PHE A 279 2.39 17.20 1.85
N TYR A 280 3.43 17.90 1.42
CA TYR A 280 4.74 17.32 1.17
C TYR A 280 5.76 17.95 2.11
N TYR A 281 6.47 17.13 2.90
CA TYR A 281 7.42 17.64 3.90
C TYR A 281 8.57 18.46 3.27
N ASN A 282 8.96 18.10 2.04
CA ASN A 282 10.02 18.74 1.25
C ASN A 282 9.49 19.80 0.27
N TYR A 283 8.28 20.32 0.50
CA TYR A 283 7.77 21.40 -0.35
C TYR A 283 8.50 22.72 -0.06
N PHE A 284 9.29 23.18 -1.03
CA PHE A 284 10.02 24.45 -0.95
C PHE A 284 9.32 25.64 -1.61
N GLY A 285 8.00 25.58 -1.84
CA GLY A 285 7.20 26.79 -2.09
C GLY A 285 7.16 27.35 -3.51
N ASN A 286 7.28 26.53 -4.57
CA ASN A 286 7.27 27.03 -5.95
C ASN A 286 6.06 26.59 -6.79
N GLY A 287 4.87 26.55 -6.19
CA GLY A 287 3.63 26.25 -6.90
C GLY A 287 3.23 27.40 -7.81
N SER A 288 3.37 27.23 -9.13
CA SER A 288 2.69 28.09 -10.10
C SER A 288 1.19 27.80 -10.06
N SER A 289 0.43 28.84 -9.72
CA SER A 289 -1.04 28.91 -9.78
C SER A 289 -1.59 28.73 -11.19
#